data_AF-A0A9E4P4C6-F1
#
_entry.id   AF-A0A9E4P4C6-F1
#
_cell.length_a   1.000
_cell.length_b   1.000
_cell.length_c   1.000
_cell.angle_alpha   90.00
_cell.angle_beta   90.00
_cell.angle_gamma   90.00
#
_symmetry.space_group_name_H-M   'P 1'
#
loop_
_entity.id
_entity.type
_entity.pdbx_description
1 polymer ?
#
loop_
_entity_poly.entity_id
_entity_poly.type
_entity_poly.pdbx_seq_one_letter_code
_entity_poly.pdbx_strand_id
1 'polypeptide(L)'
;MDFIKNIFSITMNNQMNINSKALFLLLFFLLNSSLGLADTRVWVTTTTTDGGLGGRAGADTLCATDATNPSLANVRALISIDATDEIQDMPANYGVPTGEVIYQVDGTTQVATDWAHLLSDKNTTNLTNIIEAAWAGVGGIWTFSNFDGSLDPNNCSNGGSSGAGVVGMSGLANTIDNNVFIAGNTTCSLLQVLYCVSWTPDSPPVSGITAIPTMSEWSMALLIVMLGLGALIALKRQY
;
A
#
# COMPACT_ATOMS: atom_id res chain seq x y z
N MET A 1 -13.65 -10.50 19.93
CA MET A 1 -13.13 -9.38 20.75
C MET A 1 -13.56 -9.44 22.23
N ASP A 2 -14.70 -10.05 22.60
CA ASP A 2 -15.20 -10.01 23.99
C ASP A 2 -14.61 -11.06 24.95
N PHE A 3 -14.02 -12.15 24.43
CA PHE A 3 -13.43 -13.19 25.27
C PHE A 3 -12.10 -12.75 25.93
N ILE A 4 -11.32 -11.88 25.27
CA ILE A 4 -10.04 -11.35 25.78
C ILE A 4 -10.27 -10.25 26.83
N LYS A 5 -11.35 -9.46 26.72
CA LYS A 5 -11.71 -8.43 27.70
C LYS A 5 -12.10 -9.04 29.07
N ASN A 6 -12.80 -10.18 29.07
CA ASN A 6 -13.28 -10.80 30.31
C ASN A 6 -12.18 -11.50 31.12
N ILE A 7 -11.16 -12.08 30.47
CA ILE A 7 -10.03 -12.72 31.17
C ILE A 7 -9.13 -11.67 31.84
N PHE A 8 -8.94 -10.50 31.22
CA PHE A 8 -8.08 -9.44 31.76
C PHE A 8 -8.72 -8.64 32.92
N SER A 9 -10.06 -8.52 32.95
CA SER A 9 -10.74 -7.81 34.04
C SER A 9 -10.71 -8.57 35.37
N ILE A 10 -10.55 -9.90 35.35
CA ILE A 10 -10.65 -10.74 36.56
C ILE A 10 -9.30 -10.83 37.32
N THR A 11 -8.16 -10.60 36.66
CA THR A 11 -6.83 -10.84 37.28
C THR A 11 -6.15 -9.56 37.82
N MET A 12 -6.57 -8.35 37.40
CA MET A 12 -5.84 -7.11 37.70
C MET A 12 -6.29 -6.34 38.95
N ASN A 13 -7.28 -6.84 39.71
CA ASN A 13 -7.95 -5.95 40.67
C ASN A 13 -7.30 -5.84 42.06
N ASN A 14 -6.61 -6.86 42.60
CA ASN A 14 -6.31 -6.84 44.05
C ASN A 14 -4.85 -6.86 44.51
N GLN A 15 -3.82 -6.97 43.64
CA GLN A 15 -2.43 -7.16 44.13
C GLN A 15 -1.33 -6.34 43.43
N MET A 16 -1.63 -5.51 42.44
CA MET A 16 -0.60 -4.70 41.77
C MET A 16 -0.63 -3.24 42.23
N ASN A 17 0.50 -2.74 42.72
CA ASN A 17 0.74 -1.32 42.97
C ASN A 17 0.50 -0.53 41.66
N ILE A 18 -0.06 0.68 41.78
CA ILE A 18 -0.37 1.63 40.70
C ILE A 18 0.82 1.79 39.73
N ASN A 19 2.05 1.81 40.25
CA ASN A 19 3.27 1.93 39.44
C ASN A 19 3.50 0.72 38.51
N SER A 20 3.12 -0.48 38.94
CA SER A 20 3.23 -1.71 38.14
C SER A 20 2.16 -1.80 37.06
N LYS A 21 0.95 -1.26 37.31
CA LYS A 21 -0.13 -1.17 36.31
C LYS A 21 0.24 -0.21 35.19
N ALA A 22 0.82 0.95 35.53
CA ALA A 22 1.27 1.94 34.56
C ALA A 22 2.39 1.38 33.66
N LEU A 23 3.36 0.67 34.23
CA LEU A 23 4.45 0.05 33.47
C LEU A 23 3.94 -1.03 32.50
N PHE A 24 2.97 -1.84 32.92
CA PHE A 24 2.38 -2.89 32.08
C PHE A 24 1.53 -2.31 30.94
N LEU A 25 0.77 -1.25 31.20
CA LEU A 25 0.04 -0.50 30.17
C LEU A 25 1.01 0.16 29.18
N LEU A 26 2.13 0.71 29.65
CA LEU A 26 3.15 1.32 28.80
C LEU A 26 3.84 0.27 27.90
N LEU A 27 4.21 -0.88 28.45
CA LEU A 27 4.76 -2.01 27.69
C LEU A 27 3.74 -2.56 26.68
N PHE A 28 2.46 -2.65 27.05
CA PHE A 28 1.41 -3.04 26.11
C PHE A 28 1.25 -2.00 24.99
N PHE A 29 1.27 -0.71 25.30
CA PHE A 29 1.23 0.36 24.29
C PHE A 29 2.47 0.35 23.38
N LEU A 30 3.66 0.05 23.90
CA LEU A 30 4.91 -0.03 23.11
C LEU A 30 5.02 -1.32 22.27
N LEU A 31 4.37 -2.40 22.70
CA LEU A 31 4.27 -3.65 21.94
C LEU A 31 3.13 -3.61 20.91
N ASN A 32 2.12 -2.76 21.12
CA ASN A 32 0.98 -2.57 20.20
C ASN A 32 1.04 -1.26 19.39
N SER A 33 2.04 -0.42 19.60
CA SER A 33 2.49 0.54 18.58
C SER A 33 3.14 -0.29 17.49
N SER A 34 2.30 -1.00 16.74
CA SER A 34 2.66 -1.69 15.52
C SER A 34 3.53 -0.74 14.72
N LEU A 35 4.67 -1.23 14.25
CA LEU A 35 5.28 -0.72 13.04
C LEU A 35 4.12 -0.56 12.05
N GLY A 36 3.67 0.68 11.83
CA GLY A 36 2.62 0.95 10.88
C GLY A 36 3.27 0.76 9.53
N LEU A 37 3.26 -0.48 9.04
CA LEU A 37 3.63 -0.80 7.67
C LEU A 37 2.73 0.02 6.77
N ALA A 38 3.30 0.67 5.76
CA ALA A 38 2.47 1.37 4.80
C ALA A 38 1.53 0.38 4.10
N ASP A 39 0.27 0.79 3.96
CA ASP A 39 -0.73 0.08 3.18
C ASP A 39 -0.69 0.68 1.78
N THR A 40 -0.39 -0.11 0.75
CA THR A 40 -0.38 0.32 -0.65
C THR A 40 -1.38 -0.50 -1.45
N ARG A 41 -2.33 0.18 -2.09
CA ARG A 41 -3.41 -0.46 -2.85
C ARG A 41 -3.48 0.07 -4.27
N VAL A 42 -3.71 -0.83 -5.21
CA VAL A 42 -3.96 -0.52 -6.62
C VAL A 42 -5.34 -1.00 -7.06
N TRP A 43 -5.96 -0.28 -7.98
CA TRP A 43 -7.28 -0.62 -8.54
C TRP A 43 -7.48 0.04 -9.91
N VAL A 44 -8.61 -0.26 -10.54
CA VAL A 44 -9.02 0.35 -11.81
C VAL A 44 -10.21 1.28 -11.58
N THR A 45 -10.20 2.45 -12.21
CA THR A 45 -11.35 3.38 -12.10
C THR A 45 -12.62 2.78 -12.66
N THR A 46 -13.74 3.13 -12.04
CA THR A 46 -15.07 2.66 -12.44
C THR A 46 -15.66 3.39 -13.65
N THR A 47 -15.05 4.52 -14.01
CA THR A 47 -15.46 5.36 -15.13
C THR A 47 -14.37 5.37 -16.19
N THR A 48 -14.81 5.52 -17.44
CA THR A 48 -13.90 5.64 -18.58
C THR A 48 -13.68 7.10 -18.94
N THR A 49 -12.51 7.38 -19.51
CA THR A 49 -12.05 8.69 -19.97
C THR A 49 -11.30 8.53 -21.29
N ASP A 50 -11.32 9.57 -22.10
CA ASP A 50 -10.42 9.66 -23.26
C ASP A 50 -8.99 10.01 -22.81
N GLY A 51 -8.05 10.07 -23.75
CA GLY A 51 -6.64 10.39 -23.48
C GLY A 51 -6.37 11.85 -23.09
N GLY A 52 -7.38 12.72 -23.16
CA GLY A 52 -7.34 14.13 -22.76
C GLY A 52 -7.54 14.30 -21.26
N LEU A 53 -6.70 13.62 -20.47
CA LEU A 53 -6.79 13.53 -19.02
C LEU A 53 -6.61 14.87 -18.29
N GLY A 54 -6.06 15.90 -18.94
CA GLY A 54 -5.67 17.15 -18.28
C GLY A 54 -4.34 17.01 -17.54
N GLY A 55 -3.45 16.13 -18.02
CA GLY A 55 -2.19 15.78 -17.38
C GLY A 55 -2.35 15.07 -16.03
N ARG A 56 -1.28 15.06 -15.23
CA ARG A 56 -1.22 14.45 -13.88
C ARG A 56 -2.39 14.84 -13.00
N ALA A 57 -2.67 16.14 -12.90
CA ALA A 57 -3.67 16.67 -11.98
C ALA A 57 -5.09 16.17 -12.32
N GLY A 58 -5.43 16.08 -13.61
CA GLY A 58 -6.73 15.56 -14.01
C GLY A 58 -6.82 14.04 -13.87
N ALA A 59 -5.77 13.30 -14.21
CA ALA A 59 -5.70 11.86 -13.97
C ALA A 59 -5.83 11.51 -12.46
N ASP A 60 -5.13 12.22 -11.59
CA ASP A 60 -5.23 12.03 -10.14
C ASP A 60 -6.62 12.39 -9.61
N THR A 61 -7.27 13.42 -10.18
CA THR A 61 -8.64 13.80 -9.81
C THR A 61 -9.63 12.67 -10.13
N LEU A 62 -9.47 11.99 -11.27
CA LEU A 62 -10.28 10.83 -11.63
C LEU A 62 -10.10 9.69 -10.61
N CYS A 63 -8.86 9.41 -10.20
CA CYS A 63 -8.60 8.40 -9.15
C CYS A 63 -9.14 8.81 -7.77
N ALA A 64 -8.97 10.07 -7.37
CA ALA A 64 -9.42 10.56 -6.07
C ALA A 64 -10.94 10.55 -5.94
N THR A 65 -11.66 10.79 -7.04
CA THR A 65 -13.14 10.84 -7.08
C THR A 65 -13.79 9.50 -7.45
N ASP A 66 -12.99 8.48 -7.77
CA ASP A 66 -13.50 7.17 -8.13
C ASP A 66 -14.24 6.49 -6.97
N ALA A 67 -15.35 5.80 -7.29
CA ALA A 67 -16.21 5.17 -6.30
C ALA A 67 -15.56 3.99 -5.56
N THR A 68 -14.51 3.38 -6.15
CA THR A 68 -13.77 2.27 -5.53
C THR A 68 -12.48 2.72 -4.84
N ASN A 69 -12.21 4.03 -4.77
CA ASN A 69 -11.08 4.55 -4.02
C ASN A 69 -11.14 4.07 -2.54
N PRO A 70 -10.12 3.34 -2.06
CA PRO A 70 -10.11 2.79 -0.69
C PRO A 70 -9.93 3.85 0.40
N SER A 71 -9.84 5.13 0.02
CA SER A 71 -9.78 6.29 0.93
C SER A 71 -8.56 6.27 1.85
N LEU A 72 -7.42 5.80 1.33
CA LEU A 72 -6.12 5.95 2.00
C LEU A 72 -5.63 7.41 1.91
N ALA A 73 -4.58 7.73 2.68
CA ALA A 73 -4.14 9.12 2.89
C ALA A 73 -3.70 9.82 1.60
N ASN A 74 -3.06 9.08 0.68
CA ASN A 74 -2.59 9.59 -0.59
C ASN A 74 -3.23 8.79 -1.72
N VAL A 75 -3.52 9.45 -2.85
CA VAL A 75 -4.09 8.85 -4.06
C VAL A 75 -3.46 9.48 -5.29
N ARG A 76 -3.08 8.65 -6.28
CA ARG A 76 -2.52 9.08 -7.58
C ARG A 76 -2.97 8.12 -8.69
N ALA A 77 -2.99 8.61 -9.92
CA ALA A 77 -3.05 7.75 -11.09
C ALA A 77 -1.70 7.08 -11.36
N LEU A 78 -1.70 5.80 -11.72
CA LEU A 78 -0.52 5.08 -12.21
C LEU A 78 -0.38 5.29 -13.72
N ILE A 79 0.20 6.42 -14.09
CA ILE A 79 0.36 6.85 -15.48
C ILE A 79 1.63 7.69 -15.64
N SER A 80 2.31 7.61 -16.78
CA SER A 80 3.46 8.47 -17.09
C SER A 80 3.02 9.64 -17.96
N ILE A 81 3.25 10.86 -17.50
CA ILE A 81 2.79 12.09 -18.18
C ILE A 81 3.90 12.67 -19.04
N ASP A 82 5.10 12.81 -18.47
CA ASP A 82 6.31 13.27 -19.16
C ASP A 82 7.57 12.71 -18.48
N ALA A 83 8.75 13.07 -18.98
CA ALA A 83 10.03 12.52 -18.50
C ALA A 83 10.43 12.98 -17.09
N THR A 84 9.62 13.80 -16.43
CA THR A 84 9.80 14.19 -15.02
C THR A 84 8.68 13.68 -14.11
N ASP A 85 7.67 13.04 -14.69
CA ASP A 85 6.49 12.53 -14.01
C ASP A 85 6.09 11.17 -14.61
N GLU A 86 6.90 10.17 -14.31
CA GLU A 86 6.75 8.78 -14.74
C GLU A 86 6.25 7.89 -13.60
N ILE A 87 5.69 6.72 -13.92
CA ILE A 87 5.30 5.73 -12.89
C ILE A 87 6.54 5.31 -12.08
N GLN A 88 7.68 5.08 -12.74
CA GLN A 88 8.91 4.68 -12.05
C GLN A 88 9.41 5.71 -11.02
N ASP A 89 9.10 6.99 -11.22
CA ASP A 89 9.56 8.10 -10.38
C ASP A 89 8.58 8.44 -9.23
N MET A 90 7.40 7.81 -9.19
CA MET A 90 6.38 8.10 -8.18
C MET A 90 6.87 7.95 -6.72
N PRO A 91 7.73 6.99 -6.37
CA PRO A 91 8.33 6.95 -5.05
C PRO A 91 9.10 8.23 -4.69
N ALA A 92 9.92 8.76 -5.61
CA ALA A 92 10.69 9.97 -5.39
C ALA A 92 9.83 11.25 -5.43
N ASN A 93 8.88 11.30 -6.36
CA ASN A 93 8.05 12.48 -6.60
C ASN A 93 6.90 12.62 -5.58
N TYR A 94 6.36 11.51 -5.10
CA TYR A 94 5.14 11.50 -4.28
C TYR A 94 5.27 10.74 -2.95
N GLY A 95 6.38 10.02 -2.72
CA GLY A 95 6.56 9.23 -1.51
C GLY A 95 5.72 7.95 -1.49
N VAL A 96 5.54 7.32 -2.66
CA VAL A 96 4.95 5.98 -2.74
C VAL A 96 5.90 4.97 -2.07
N PRO A 97 5.41 4.09 -1.16
CA PRO A 97 6.24 3.09 -0.49
C PRO A 97 6.87 2.11 -1.48
N THR A 98 8.17 1.87 -1.34
CA THR A 98 8.91 0.99 -2.26
C THR A 98 9.10 -0.42 -1.75
N GLY A 99 9.04 -0.63 -0.43
CA GLY A 99 9.38 -1.91 0.21
C GLY A 99 8.18 -2.72 0.71
N GLU A 100 6.97 -2.21 0.52
CA GLU A 100 5.75 -2.82 1.05
C GLU A 100 4.98 -3.58 -0.04
N VAL A 101 4.25 -4.60 0.39
CA VAL A 101 3.38 -5.39 -0.48
C VAL A 101 2.28 -4.49 -1.05
N ILE A 102 2.03 -4.65 -2.36
CA ILE A 102 1.00 -3.93 -3.06
C ILE A 102 -0.21 -4.85 -3.21
N TYR A 103 -1.35 -4.41 -2.69
CA TYR A 103 -2.61 -5.16 -2.71
C TYR A 103 -3.60 -4.58 -3.72
N GLN A 104 -4.63 -5.35 -4.06
CA GLN A 104 -5.84 -4.79 -4.66
C GLN A 104 -6.60 -3.90 -3.66
N VAL A 105 -7.67 -3.27 -4.13
CA VAL A 105 -8.57 -2.45 -3.30
C VAL A 105 -9.09 -3.16 -2.04
N ASP A 106 -9.24 -4.49 -2.07
CA ASP A 106 -9.70 -5.31 -0.95
C ASP A 106 -8.72 -5.34 0.25
N GLY A 107 -7.47 -4.91 0.03
CA GLY A 107 -6.40 -4.90 1.04
C GLY A 107 -5.89 -6.29 1.42
N THR A 108 -6.23 -7.34 0.67
CA THR A 108 -5.84 -8.73 0.97
C THR A 108 -5.27 -9.48 -0.22
N THR A 109 -5.70 -9.16 -1.43
CA THR A 109 -5.24 -9.83 -2.65
C THR A 109 -3.95 -9.17 -3.12
N GLN A 110 -2.83 -9.85 -2.96
CA GLN A 110 -1.51 -9.35 -3.33
C GLN A 110 -1.36 -9.24 -4.85
N VAL A 111 -0.98 -8.08 -5.36
CA VAL A 111 -0.64 -7.83 -6.77
C VAL A 111 0.86 -7.95 -6.98
N ALA A 112 1.67 -7.29 -6.15
CA ALA A 112 3.13 -7.32 -6.21
C ALA A 112 3.74 -7.34 -4.80
N THR A 113 4.95 -7.87 -4.67
CA THR A 113 5.66 -7.91 -3.37
C THR A 113 6.17 -6.55 -2.94
N ASP A 114 6.40 -5.65 -3.90
CA ASP A 114 6.98 -4.32 -3.74
C ASP A 114 6.85 -3.52 -5.04
N TRP A 115 7.29 -2.26 -5.04
CA TRP A 115 7.21 -1.38 -6.21
C TRP A 115 8.11 -1.84 -7.36
N ALA A 116 9.28 -2.40 -7.07
CA ALA A 116 10.18 -2.90 -8.10
C ALA A 116 9.59 -4.13 -8.81
N HIS A 117 8.89 -4.99 -8.08
CA HIS A 117 8.15 -6.12 -8.63
C HIS A 117 6.91 -5.66 -9.42
N LEU A 118 6.27 -4.55 -9.05
CA LEU A 118 5.22 -3.96 -9.90
C LEU A 118 5.76 -3.57 -11.29
N LEU A 119 7.01 -3.08 -11.36
CA LEU A 119 7.63 -2.55 -12.59
C LEU A 119 8.68 -3.47 -13.24
N SER A 120 8.91 -4.67 -12.71
CA SER A 120 9.86 -5.62 -13.30
C SER A 120 9.47 -6.06 -14.71
N ASP A 121 10.43 -6.48 -15.53
CA ASP A 121 10.14 -7.20 -16.77
C ASP A 121 9.40 -8.50 -16.45
N LYS A 122 8.13 -8.59 -16.85
CA LYS A 122 7.28 -9.73 -16.56
C LYS A 122 7.60 -10.96 -17.40
N ASN A 123 8.49 -10.86 -18.39
CA ASN A 123 9.10 -12.05 -18.98
C ASN A 123 9.99 -12.82 -17.98
N THR A 124 10.41 -12.15 -16.91
CA THR A 124 11.26 -12.74 -15.85
C THR A 124 10.50 -12.94 -14.54
N THR A 125 9.60 -12.03 -14.18
CA THR A 125 8.84 -12.13 -12.92
C THR A 125 7.46 -11.50 -13.09
N ASN A 126 6.43 -12.34 -13.25
CA ASN A 126 5.02 -11.93 -13.34
C ASN A 126 4.50 -11.37 -12.03
N LEU A 127 3.44 -10.55 -12.12
CA LEU A 127 2.64 -10.16 -10.95
C LEU A 127 2.07 -11.39 -10.22
N THR A 128 1.86 -11.24 -8.92
CA THR A 128 1.29 -12.30 -8.08
C THR A 128 -0.17 -12.56 -8.41
N ASN A 129 -0.94 -11.49 -8.66
CA ASN A 129 -2.30 -11.55 -9.18
C ASN A 129 -2.51 -10.42 -10.19
N ILE A 130 -3.59 -10.53 -10.96
CA ILE A 130 -4.11 -9.43 -11.79
C ILE A 130 -4.47 -8.23 -10.90
N ILE A 131 -4.52 -7.02 -11.47
CA ILE A 131 -4.98 -5.84 -10.72
C ILE A 131 -6.50 -5.87 -10.57
N GLU A 132 -7.22 -6.21 -11.64
CA GLU A 132 -8.67 -6.36 -11.61
C GLU A 132 -9.15 -7.35 -12.68
N ALA A 133 -10.28 -8.01 -12.42
CA ALA A 133 -10.91 -8.86 -13.42
C ALA A 133 -11.34 -8.04 -14.65
N ALA A 134 -11.34 -8.69 -15.83
CA ALA A 134 -11.70 -8.02 -17.07
C ALA A 134 -13.12 -7.43 -16.99
N TRP A 135 -13.23 -6.13 -17.20
CA TRP A 135 -14.54 -5.49 -17.38
C TRP A 135 -15.05 -5.74 -18.79
N ALA A 136 -16.23 -6.32 -18.91
CA ALA A 136 -16.89 -6.50 -20.20
C ALA A 136 -17.15 -5.12 -20.85
N GLY A 137 -16.45 -4.81 -21.95
CA GLY A 137 -16.70 -3.61 -22.76
C GLY A 137 -15.78 -2.41 -22.50
N VAL A 138 -14.71 -2.55 -21.71
CA VAL A 138 -13.68 -1.50 -21.55
C VAL A 138 -12.53 -1.74 -22.53
N GLY A 139 -12.04 -0.68 -23.18
CA GLY A 139 -11.06 -0.75 -24.27
C GLY A 139 -9.61 -1.04 -23.87
N GLY A 140 -9.31 -1.19 -22.57
CA GLY A 140 -7.95 -1.11 -22.00
C GLY A 140 -7.80 -0.07 -20.88
N ILE A 141 -6.55 0.13 -20.44
CA ILE A 141 -6.15 1.04 -19.36
C ILE A 141 -5.20 2.09 -19.93
N TRP A 142 -5.36 3.39 -19.68
CA TRP A 142 -4.29 4.34 -20.03
C TRP A 142 -3.10 4.20 -19.08
N THR A 143 -1.91 4.03 -19.66
CA THR A 143 -0.65 3.84 -18.90
C THR A 143 0.42 4.82 -19.35
N PHE A 144 0.46 5.14 -20.65
CA PHE A 144 1.45 6.04 -21.27
C PHE A 144 2.90 5.66 -20.92
N SER A 145 3.12 4.39 -20.60
CA SER A 145 4.38 3.90 -20.02
C SER A 145 4.86 2.65 -20.72
N ASN A 146 6.17 2.45 -20.70
CA ASN A 146 6.78 1.15 -20.93
C ASN A 146 6.51 0.21 -19.74
N PHE A 147 6.90 -1.07 -19.86
CA PHE A 147 6.68 -2.07 -18.81
C PHE A 147 7.36 -1.73 -17.47
N ASP A 148 8.46 -0.97 -17.52
CA ASP A 148 9.24 -0.53 -16.36
C ASP A 148 8.69 0.76 -15.73
N GLY A 149 7.58 1.28 -16.25
CA GLY A 149 6.97 2.51 -15.76
C GLY A 149 7.65 3.79 -16.24
N SER A 150 8.65 3.71 -17.15
CA SER A 150 9.18 4.87 -17.86
C SER A 150 8.22 5.36 -18.95
N LEU A 151 8.38 6.60 -19.41
CA LEU A 151 7.49 7.24 -20.39
C LEU A 151 7.51 6.53 -21.76
N ASP A 152 6.32 6.22 -22.28
CA ASP A 152 6.15 5.88 -23.70
C ASP A 152 5.96 7.17 -24.52
N PRO A 153 6.59 7.30 -25.71
CA PRO A 153 6.36 8.45 -26.60
C PRO A 153 4.90 8.65 -27.04
N ASN A 154 4.10 7.59 -27.01
CA ASN A 154 2.66 7.61 -27.24
C ASN A 154 1.96 7.84 -25.90
N ASN A 155 1.82 9.10 -25.52
CA ASN A 155 1.26 9.50 -24.22
C ASN A 155 0.08 10.48 -24.37
N CYS A 156 -0.61 10.47 -25.50
CA CYS A 156 -1.69 11.42 -25.80
C CYS A 156 -1.29 12.89 -25.63
N SER A 157 -0.07 13.26 -26.03
CA SER A 157 0.50 14.60 -25.80
C SER A 157 0.52 14.96 -24.30
N ASN A 158 1.13 14.09 -23.50
CA ASN A 158 1.22 14.16 -22.04
C ASN A 158 -0.17 14.18 -21.36
N GLY A 159 -1.10 13.36 -21.85
CA GLY A 159 -2.50 13.34 -21.40
C GLY A 159 -3.27 14.62 -21.74
N GLY A 160 -2.85 15.36 -22.76
CA GLY A 160 -3.45 16.63 -23.17
C GLY A 160 -4.38 16.54 -24.38
N SER A 161 -4.43 15.40 -25.06
CA SER A 161 -5.18 15.23 -26.31
C SER A 161 -6.19 14.10 -26.24
N SER A 162 -7.43 14.38 -26.68
CA SER A 162 -8.47 13.40 -26.97
C SER A 162 -8.63 13.15 -28.48
N GLY A 163 -7.62 13.54 -29.28
CA GLY A 163 -7.70 13.55 -30.74
C GLY A 163 -7.65 12.15 -31.37
N ALA A 164 -8.49 11.91 -32.38
CA ALA A 164 -8.53 10.63 -33.10
C ALA A 164 -7.26 10.31 -33.93
N GLY A 165 -6.38 11.30 -34.12
CA GLY A 165 -5.08 11.13 -34.81
C GLY A 165 -3.89 11.02 -33.86
N VAL A 166 -4.13 11.08 -32.54
CA VAL A 166 -3.10 10.93 -31.51
C VAL A 166 -3.29 9.56 -30.86
N VAL A 167 -2.20 8.90 -30.51
CA VAL A 167 -2.22 7.59 -29.86
C VAL A 167 -1.59 7.67 -28.46
N GLY A 168 -2.06 6.77 -27.60
CA GLY A 168 -1.55 6.55 -26.26
C GLY A 168 -1.27 5.08 -26.03
N MET A 169 -0.22 4.78 -25.25
CA MET A 169 0.03 3.44 -24.76
C MET A 169 -1.04 3.03 -23.74
N SER A 170 -1.52 1.81 -23.90
CA SER A 170 -2.53 1.21 -23.02
C SER A 170 -2.11 -0.15 -22.49
N GLY A 171 -2.67 -0.52 -21.34
CA GLY A 171 -2.45 -1.79 -20.64
C GLY A 171 -3.74 -2.59 -20.43
N LEU A 172 -3.62 -3.73 -19.74
CA LEU A 172 -4.70 -4.66 -19.43
C LEU A 172 -4.69 -5.09 -17.95
N ALA A 173 -5.76 -4.74 -17.23
CA ALA A 173 -5.89 -5.03 -15.80
C ALA A 173 -5.99 -6.51 -15.45
N ASN A 174 -6.45 -7.32 -16.39
CA ASN A 174 -6.72 -8.76 -16.25
C ASN A 174 -5.54 -9.64 -16.68
N THR A 175 -4.32 -9.08 -16.65
CA THR A 175 -3.09 -9.78 -17.00
C THR A 175 -2.08 -9.66 -15.86
N ILE A 176 -1.12 -10.58 -15.81
CA ILE A 176 -0.01 -10.57 -14.85
C ILE A 176 1.35 -10.37 -15.53
N ASP A 177 1.34 -10.24 -16.85
CA ASP A 177 2.52 -10.09 -17.70
C ASP A 177 2.73 -8.61 -18.10
N ASN A 178 3.63 -8.36 -19.05
CA ASN A 178 3.97 -7.00 -19.46
C ASN A 178 2.77 -6.24 -20.05
N ASN A 179 1.73 -6.94 -20.51
CA ASN A 179 0.51 -6.28 -20.99
C ASN A 179 -0.20 -5.49 -19.90
N VAL A 180 0.15 -5.66 -18.61
CA VAL A 180 -0.37 -4.81 -17.54
C VAL A 180 -0.13 -3.33 -17.86
N PHE A 181 1.04 -2.98 -18.43
CA PHE A 181 1.37 -1.60 -18.83
C PHE A 181 1.48 -1.39 -20.35
N ILE A 182 1.85 -2.42 -21.13
CA ILE A 182 2.17 -2.29 -22.56
C ILE A 182 1.39 -3.27 -23.46
N ALA A 183 0.06 -3.24 -23.37
CA ALA A 183 -0.80 -4.05 -24.24
C ALA A 183 -0.86 -3.53 -25.68
N GLY A 184 -0.68 -2.22 -25.88
CA GLY A 184 -0.53 -1.63 -27.21
C GLY A 184 -1.00 -0.18 -27.31
N ASN A 185 -0.76 0.40 -28.48
CA ASN A 185 -1.20 1.75 -28.79
C ASN A 185 -2.67 1.79 -29.19
N THR A 186 -3.40 2.74 -28.64
CA THR A 186 -4.80 2.99 -28.98
C THR A 186 -5.04 4.48 -29.17
N THR A 187 -6.07 4.83 -29.92
CA THR A 187 -6.36 6.22 -30.26
C THR A 187 -6.86 6.98 -29.04
N CYS A 188 -6.34 8.19 -28.80
CA CYS A 188 -6.66 8.99 -27.62
C CYS A 188 -8.12 9.45 -27.54
N SER A 189 -8.92 9.29 -28.60
CA SER A 189 -10.37 9.52 -28.58
C SER A 189 -11.17 8.35 -28.02
N LEU A 190 -10.55 7.19 -27.79
CA LEU A 190 -11.22 6.03 -27.22
C LEU A 190 -11.29 6.14 -25.70
N LEU A 191 -12.40 5.65 -25.16
CA LEU A 191 -12.68 5.65 -23.74
C LEU A 191 -11.99 4.44 -23.08
N GLN A 192 -11.09 4.73 -22.14
CA GLN A 192 -10.34 3.77 -21.35
C GLN A 192 -10.49 4.09 -19.87
N VAL A 193 -10.17 3.14 -19.01
CA VAL A 193 -10.09 3.37 -17.56
C VAL A 193 -8.65 3.66 -17.13
N LEU A 194 -8.42 4.02 -15.87
CA LEU A 194 -7.09 4.28 -15.33
C LEU A 194 -6.74 3.26 -14.25
N TYR A 195 -5.45 2.94 -14.12
CA TYR A 195 -4.95 2.43 -12.86
C TYR A 195 -4.79 3.57 -11.86
N CYS A 196 -5.13 3.27 -10.61
CA CYS A 196 -4.92 4.15 -9.49
C CYS A 196 -4.10 3.45 -8.42
N VAL A 197 -3.35 4.24 -7.66
CA VAL A 197 -2.63 3.80 -6.47
C VAL A 197 -3.00 4.71 -5.30
N SER A 198 -3.12 4.12 -4.12
CA SER A 198 -3.32 4.84 -2.88
C SER A 198 -2.47 4.24 -1.79
N TRP A 199 -2.04 5.07 -0.85
CA TRP A 199 -1.23 4.58 0.24
C TRP A 199 -1.36 5.40 1.52
N THR A 200 -1.09 4.74 2.64
CA THR A 200 -0.68 5.44 3.86
C THR A 200 0.84 5.60 3.84
N PRO A 201 1.39 6.77 4.23
CA PRO A 201 2.83 6.89 4.37
C PRO A 201 3.31 5.94 5.48
N ASP A 202 4.57 5.51 5.39
CA ASP A 202 5.22 4.80 6.49
C ASP A 202 5.03 5.63 7.77
N SER A 203 4.62 4.96 8.84
CA SER A 203 4.60 5.63 10.14
C SER A 203 6.02 6.18 10.41
N PRO A 204 6.18 7.51 10.62
CA PRO A 204 7.51 8.07 10.79
C PRO A 204 8.17 7.33 11.95
N PRO A 205 9.45 6.97 11.85
CA PRO A 205 10.16 6.39 12.98
C PRO A 205 9.94 7.34 14.15
N VAL A 206 9.34 6.83 15.24
CA VAL A 206 8.98 7.62 16.40
C VAL A 206 10.27 8.24 16.94
N SER A 207 10.55 9.46 16.50
CA SER A 207 11.78 10.18 16.78
C SER A 207 11.72 10.60 18.24
N GLY A 208 12.35 9.81 19.10
CA GLY A 208 12.24 9.96 20.55
C GLY A 208 12.36 8.65 21.32
N ILE A 209 12.22 7.49 20.66
CA ILE A 209 12.64 6.22 21.25
C ILE A 209 14.11 6.02 20.89
N THR A 210 15.01 6.62 21.68
CA THR A 210 16.40 6.16 21.73
C THR A 210 16.39 4.64 21.83
N ALA A 211 17.07 3.96 20.90
CA ALA A 211 17.18 2.52 20.79
C ALA A 211 16.90 1.85 22.13
N ILE A 212 15.79 1.10 22.21
CA ILE A 212 15.57 0.21 23.35
C ILE A 212 16.85 -0.62 23.41
N PRO A 213 17.66 -0.52 24.49
CA PRO A 213 18.91 -1.24 24.55
C PRO A 213 18.57 -2.70 24.26
N THR A 214 19.22 -3.28 23.26
CA THR A 214 19.03 -4.69 22.92
C THR A 214 19.23 -5.46 24.22
N MET A 215 18.12 -5.92 24.80
CA MET A 215 18.17 -6.70 26.01
C MET A 215 18.93 -7.95 25.61
N SER A 216 20.15 -8.10 26.13
CA SER A 216 20.92 -9.33 25.95
C SER A 216 20.03 -10.52 26.29
N GLU A 217 20.26 -11.69 25.70
CA GLU A 217 19.47 -12.90 26.00
C GLU A 217 19.33 -13.15 27.51
N TRP A 218 20.34 -12.77 28.29
CA TRP A 218 20.36 -12.78 29.75
C TRP A 218 19.32 -11.86 30.40
N SER A 219 19.09 -10.68 29.83
CA SER A 219 18.11 -9.71 30.30
C SER A 219 16.67 -10.19 30.03
N MET A 220 16.42 -10.87 28.91
CA MET A 220 15.12 -11.51 28.64
C MET A 220 14.87 -12.70 29.58
N ALA A 221 15.89 -13.54 29.81
CA ALA A 221 15.79 -14.63 30.76
C ALA A 221 15.49 -14.13 32.18
N LEU A 222 16.13 -13.03 32.61
CA LEU A 222 15.87 -12.41 33.91
C LEU A 222 14.44 -11.85 34.01
N LEU A 223 13.91 -11.24 32.93
CA LEU A 223 12.54 -10.75 32.90
C LEU A 223 11.52 -11.89 33.02
N ILE A 224 11.73 -13.00 32.30
CA ILE A 224 10.89 -14.20 32.38
C ILE A 224 10.94 -14.82 33.78
N VAL A 225 12.14 -14.91 34.38
CA VAL A 225 12.31 -15.41 35.75
C VAL A 225 11.63 -14.51 36.76
N MET A 226 11.72 -13.18 36.63
CA MET A 226 11.08 -12.23 37.53
C MET A 226 9.55 -12.28 37.44
N LEU A 227 9.00 -12.43 36.23
CA LEU A 227 7.55 -12.63 36.02
C LEU A 227 7.08 -13.97 36.60
N GLY A 228 7.87 -15.04 36.41
CA GLY A 228 7.59 -16.36 36.99
C GLY A 228 7.66 -16.37 38.52
N LEU A 229 8.65 -15.71 39.12
CA LEU A 229 8.78 -15.58 40.58
C LEU A 229 7.62 -14.75 41.17
N GLY A 230 7.23 -13.66 40.50
CA GLY A 230 6.09 -12.84 40.91
C GLY A 230 4.79 -13.65 40.96
N ALA A 231 4.54 -14.50 39.96
CA ALA A 231 3.40 -15.41 39.93
C ALA A 231 3.46 -16.47 41.05
N LEU A 232 4.65 -17.03 41.33
CA LEU A 232 4.85 -18.01 42.40
C LEU A 232 4.63 -17.43 43.80
N ILE A 233 5.12 -16.20 44.04
CA ILE A 233 4.95 -15.49 45.31
C ILE A 233 3.47 -15.13 45.53
N ALA A 234 2.74 -14.76 44.47
CA ALA A 234 1.31 -14.49 44.54
C ALA A 234 0.50 -15.77 44.87
N LEU A 235 0.87 -16.92 44.28
CA LEU A 235 0.23 -18.21 44.57
C LEU A 235 0.48 -18.68 46.01
N LYS A 236 1.69 -18.47 46.54
CA LYS A 236 2.04 -18.85 47.93
C LYS A 236 1.36 -17.99 49.00
N ARG A 237 0.73 -16.88 48.62
CA ARG A 237 -0.07 -16.02 49.52
C ARG A 237 -1.55 -16.40 49.58
N GLN A 238 -2.01 -17.30 48.71
CA GLN A 238 -3.40 -17.76 48.63
C GLN A 238 -3.66 -19.12 49.29
N TYR A 239 -2.61 -19.76 49.83
CA TYR A 239 -2.65 -20.99 50.62
C TYR A 239 -1.96 -20.75 51.96
#